data_AF-A0A8H7ACG5-F1
#
_entry.id   AF-A0A8H7ACG5-F1
#
_cell.length_a   1.000
_cell.length_b   1.000
_cell.length_c   1.000
_cell.angle_alpha   90.00
_cell.angle_beta   90.00
_cell.angle_gamma   90.00
#
_symmetry.space_group_name_H-M   'P 1'
#
loop_
_entity.id
_entity.type
_entity.pdbx_description
1 polymer ?
#
loop_
_entity_poly.entity_id
_entity_poly.type
_entity_poly.pdbx_seq_one_letter_code
_entity_poly.pdbx_strand_id
1 'polypeptide(L)'
;MGIFNFNRLEFIAAFKEMRQKAFTKSTILSSWKAAGLFPFDPDKIITPLREKQAQGQKRPSTASSTSSTSTTSTWPTPKKLSDLHQYAGYLKEVEFKNEQVDRRYQRFIKGALAKAISGTEAEETLEMHKKKAAESAKLKQGTRRVIAKGGVLRAGYAVAHIEQRRAEEVESARIHARAQELPRNKRGVFKRQLATIAKFDSLERPTKRTKRADSI
;
A
#
# COMPACT_ATOMS: atom_id res chain seq x y z
N MET A 1 -31.34 4.00 6.05
CA MET A 1 -30.63 4.80 5.04
C MET A 1 -29.14 4.51 5.16
N GLY A 2 -28.55 3.83 4.17
CA GLY A 2 -27.12 3.52 4.15
C GLY A 2 -26.33 4.61 3.43
N ILE A 3 -25.07 4.81 3.80
CA ILE A 3 -24.14 5.67 3.06
C ILE A 3 -23.53 4.80 1.95
N PHE A 4 -23.89 5.06 0.70
CA PHE A 4 -23.51 4.21 -0.44
C PHE A 4 -22.22 4.63 -1.15
N ASN A 5 -21.76 5.86 -0.92
CA ASN A 5 -20.49 6.37 -1.45
C ASN A 5 -19.56 6.63 -0.26
N PHE A 6 -18.72 5.65 0.07
CA PHE A 6 -17.82 5.74 1.21
C PHE A 6 -16.38 5.77 0.70
N ASN A 7 -15.74 6.94 0.79
CA ASN A 7 -14.37 7.10 0.33
C ASN A 7 -13.40 6.36 1.27
N ARG A 8 -12.23 5.94 0.77
CA ARG A 8 -11.23 5.20 1.56
C ARG A 8 -10.81 5.97 2.82
N LEU A 9 -10.64 7.29 2.71
CA LEU A 9 -10.25 8.13 3.85
C LEU A 9 -11.37 8.26 4.88
N GLU A 10 -12.63 8.36 4.42
CA GLU A 10 -13.81 8.40 5.28
C GLU A 10 -13.99 7.06 6.02
N PHE A 11 -13.72 5.94 5.34
CA PHE A 11 -13.71 4.63 5.98
C PHE A 11 -12.70 4.55 7.10
N ILE A 12 -11.46 4.98 6.88
CA ILE A 12 -10.43 4.91 7.92
C ILE A 12 -10.80 5.79 9.12
N ALA A 13 -11.34 7.00 8.87
CA ALA A 13 -11.79 7.90 9.93
C ALA A 13 -12.94 7.28 10.75
N ALA A 14 -13.95 6.73 10.08
CA ALA A 14 -15.11 6.11 10.73
C ALA A 14 -14.82 4.74 11.34
N PHE A 15 -13.83 4.01 10.85
CA PHE A 15 -13.53 2.64 11.29
C PHE A 15 -13.23 2.56 12.78
N LYS A 16 -12.54 3.57 13.32
CA LYS A 16 -12.24 3.64 14.76
C LYS A 16 -13.54 3.72 15.59
N GLU A 17 -14.47 4.56 15.17
CA GLU A 17 -15.76 4.73 15.85
C GLU A 17 -16.65 3.49 15.69
N MET A 18 -16.73 2.93 14.48
CA MET A 18 -17.46 1.69 14.22
C MET A 18 -16.93 0.54 15.07
N ARG A 19 -15.61 0.41 15.19
CA ARG A 19 -14.98 -0.62 16.02
C ARG A 19 -15.34 -0.44 17.49
N GLN A 20 -15.30 0.77 18.03
CA GLN A 20 -15.66 1.04 19.43
C GLN A 20 -17.14 0.74 19.70
N LYS A 21 -18.02 1.04 18.76
CA LYS A 21 -19.46 0.74 18.86
C LYS A 21 -19.77 -0.75 18.73
N ALA A 22 -19.06 -1.47 17.87
CA ALA A 22 -19.29 -2.90 17.63
C ALA A 22 -18.70 -3.80 18.72
N PHE A 23 -17.47 -3.51 19.18
CA PHE A 23 -16.73 -4.36 20.12
C PHE A 23 -16.89 -3.90 21.57
N THR A 24 -18.14 -3.76 22.02
CA THR A 24 -18.42 -3.54 23.44
C THR A 24 -18.38 -4.86 24.22
N LYS A 25 -18.10 -4.77 25.52
CA LYS A 25 -18.06 -5.96 26.40
C LYS A 25 -19.38 -6.74 26.37
N SER A 26 -20.52 -6.05 26.34
CA SER A 26 -21.84 -6.67 26.24
C SER A 26 -22.02 -7.43 24.92
N THR A 27 -21.67 -6.83 23.79
CA THR A 27 -21.76 -7.49 22.48
C THR A 27 -20.84 -8.71 22.38
N ILE A 28 -19.62 -8.62 22.92
CA ILE A 28 -18.66 -9.74 22.95
C ILE A 28 -19.19 -10.87 23.84
N LEU A 29 -19.65 -10.58 25.05
CA LEU A 29 -20.19 -11.62 25.95
C LEU A 29 -21.47 -12.23 25.38
N SER A 30 -22.33 -11.42 24.75
CA SER A 30 -23.54 -11.89 24.08
C SER A 30 -23.20 -12.82 22.91
N SER A 31 -22.21 -12.45 22.09
CA SER A 31 -21.80 -13.27 20.95
C SER A 31 -21.11 -14.57 21.40
N TRP A 32 -20.31 -14.53 22.47
CA TRP A 32 -19.74 -15.73 23.09
C TRP A 32 -20.80 -16.65 23.67
N LYS A 33 -21.82 -16.09 24.35
CA LYS A 33 -22.95 -16.87 24.87
C LYS A 33 -23.78 -17.51 23.77
N ALA A 34 -23.97 -16.80 22.66
CA ALA A 34 -24.66 -17.31 21.47
C ALA A 34 -23.85 -18.42 20.78
N ALA A 35 -22.53 -18.27 20.72
CA ALA A 35 -21.62 -19.28 20.20
C ALA A 35 -21.35 -20.43 21.19
N GLY A 36 -21.92 -20.41 22.40
CA GLY A 36 -21.62 -21.44 23.40
C GLY A 36 -20.17 -21.47 23.86
N LEU A 37 -19.41 -20.40 23.65
CA LEU A 37 -18.03 -20.27 24.10
C LEU A 37 -17.95 -19.93 25.59
N PHE A 38 -18.84 -19.05 26.06
CA PHE A 38 -18.87 -18.63 27.46
C PHE A 38 -20.30 -18.30 27.95
N PRO A 39 -20.82 -18.98 28.98
CA PRO A 39 -20.33 -20.26 29.54
C PRO A 39 -20.19 -21.34 28.44
N PHE A 40 -19.26 -22.27 28.62
CA PHE A 40 -18.99 -23.30 27.61
C PHE A 40 -20.19 -24.24 27.48
N ASP A 41 -20.77 -24.27 26.28
CA ASP A 41 -21.98 -25.01 25.94
C ASP A 41 -21.98 -25.32 24.43
N PRO A 42 -21.27 -26.39 24.00
CA PRO A 42 -21.07 -26.70 22.59
C PRO A 42 -22.34 -27.17 21.89
N ASP A 43 -23.33 -27.68 22.64
CA ASP A 43 -24.58 -28.22 22.10
C ASP A 43 -25.42 -27.15 21.38
N LYS A 44 -25.25 -25.87 21.77
CA LYS A 44 -25.85 -24.72 21.08
C LYS A 44 -25.50 -24.62 19.59
N ILE A 45 -24.30 -25.07 19.20
CA ILE A 45 -23.87 -25.05 17.80
C ILE A 45 -24.00 -26.45 17.18
N ILE A 46 -23.65 -27.49 17.94
CA ILE A 46 -23.63 -28.87 17.44
C ILE A 46 -25.04 -29.35 17.07
N THR A 47 -26.05 -29.05 17.89
CA THR A 47 -27.42 -29.54 17.67
C THR A 47 -28.03 -28.97 16.39
N PRO A 48 -28.04 -27.64 16.17
CA PRO A 48 -28.54 -27.08 14.91
C PRO A 48 -27.70 -27.50 13.69
N LEU A 49 -26.40 -27.72 13.86
CA LEU A 49 -25.54 -28.20 12.78
C LEU A 49 -25.93 -29.63 12.35
N ARG A 50 -26.15 -30.52 13.33
CA ARG A 50 -26.60 -31.89 13.09
C ARG A 50 -28.00 -31.93 12.48
N GLU A 51 -28.92 -31.09 12.95
CA GLU A 51 -30.26 -30.95 12.37
C GLU A 51 -30.21 -30.47 10.93
N LYS A 52 -29.37 -29.47 10.60
CA LYS A 52 -29.20 -28.99 9.22
C LYS A 52 -28.56 -30.04 8.30
N GLN A 53 -27.62 -30.83 8.82
CA GLN A 53 -27.04 -31.97 8.11
C GLN A 53 -28.09 -33.06 7.87
N ALA A 54 -28.90 -33.39 8.88
CA ALA A 54 -29.95 -34.40 8.79
C ALA A 54 -31.12 -33.97 7.89
N GLN A 55 -31.48 -32.68 7.89
CA GLN A 55 -32.51 -32.11 7.01
C GLN A 55 -32.07 -32.03 5.55
N GLY A 56 -30.82 -32.39 5.22
CA GLY A 56 -30.34 -32.44 3.84
C GLY A 56 -30.58 -31.13 3.09
N GLN A 57 -30.51 -29.99 3.78
CA GLN A 57 -30.65 -28.69 3.14
C GLN A 57 -29.62 -28.64 2.02
N LYS A 58 -30.09 -28.76 0.77
CA LYS A 58 -29.29 -28.55 -0.43
C LYS A 58 -28.70 -27.16 -0.27
N ARG A 59 -27.42 -27.11 0.12
CA ARG A 59 -26.59 -25.92 0.01
C ARG A 59 -26.96 -25.29 -1.34
N PRO A 60 -27.33 -24.00 -1.42
CA PRO A 60 -27.53 -23.38 -2.72
C PRO A 60 -26.26 -23.70 -3.49
N SER A 61 -26.44 -24.47 -4.56
CA SER A 61 -25.34 -24.93 -5.39
C SER A 61 -24.71 -23.66 -5.93
N THR A 62 -23.63 -23.21 -5.28
CA THR A 62 -22.67 -22.36 -5.97
C THR A 62 -22.31 -23.19 -7.18
N ALA A 63 -22.69 -22.70 -8.37
CA ALA A 63 -22.58 -23.43 -9.63
C ALA A 63 -21.34 -24.30 -9.58
N SER A 64 -21.56 -25.62 -9.52
CA SER A 64 -20.53 -26.61 -9.28
C SER A 64 -19.31 -26.19 -10.10
N SER A 65 -18.22 -25.83 -9.45
CA SER A 65 -16.95 -25.81 -10.16
C SER A 65 -16.78 -27.24 -10.61
N THR A 66 -16.94 -27.49 -11.90
CA THR A 66 -16.88 -28.80 -12.54
C THR A 66 -15.49 -29.38 -12.32
N SER A 67 -15.25 -29.91 -11.13
CA SER A 67 -13.98 -30.50 -10.69
C SER A 67 -14.25 -31.63 -9.71
N SER A 68 -15.28 -32.41 -9.99
CA SER A 68 -15.48 -33.72 -9.37
C SER A 68 -16.30 -34.60 -10.31
N THR A 69 -15.86 -34.66 -11.57
CA THR A 69 -15.84 -35.95 -12.26
C THR A 69 -14.54 -36.61 -11.84
N SER A 70 -14.62 -37.83 -11.33
CA SER A 70 -13.53 -38.79 -11.41
C SER A 70 -13.24 -39.06 -12.90
N THR A 71 -12.66 -38.08 -13.59
CA THR A 71 -11.97 -38.35 -14.83
C THR A 71 -10.64 -38.94 -14.42
N THR A 72 -10.46 -40.23 -14.67
CA THR A 72 -9.17 -40.69 -15.16
C THR A 72 -8.70 -39.63 -16.16
N SER A 73 -7.71 -38.84 -15.75
CA SER A 73 -7.15 -37.76 -16.56
C SER A 73 -6.44 -38.42 -17.74
N THR A 74 -7.18 -38.78 -18.79
CA THR A 74 -6.62 -39.31 -20.03
C THR A 74 -5.84 -38.24 -20.79
N TRP A 75 -5.90 -36.98 -20.35
CA TRP A 75 -5.24 -35.86 -21.02
C TRP A 75 -4.29 -35.16 -20.05
N PRO A 76 -3.00 -35.53 -20.03
CA PRO A 76 -2.00 -34.85 -19.23
C PRO A 76 -1.84 -33.40 -19.70
N THR A 77 -1.68 -32.47 -18.75
CA THR A 77 -1.38 -31.06 -19.05
C THR A 77 -0.11 -30.98 -19.89
N PRO A 78 -0.16 -30.42 -21.12
CA PRO A 78 1.01 -30.35 -21.99
C PRO A 78 2.09 -29.50 -21.34
N LYS A 79 3.31 -30.07 -21.24
CA LYS A 79 4.46 -29.43 -20.59
C LYS A 79 5.41 -28.78 -21.60
N LYS A 80 5.22 -29.02 -22.90
CA LYS A 80 6.05 -28.49 -23.99
C LYS A 80 5.17 -27.82 -25.06
N LEU A 81 5.74 -26.79 -25.70
CA LEU A 81 5.06 -26.01 -26.74
C LEU A 81 4.71 -26.86 -27.98
N SER A 82 5.55 -27.84 -28.31
CA SER A 82 5.31 -28.84 -29.35
C SER A 82 4.02 -29.63 -29.12
N ASP A 83 3.81 -30.07 -27.87
CA ASP A 83 2.67 -30.90 -27.47
C ASP A 83 1.38 -30.07 -27.53
N LEU A 84 1.47 -28.78 -27.19
CA LEU A 84 0.37 -27.83 -27.32
C LEU A 84 -0.01 -27.60 -28.80
N HIS A 85 0.97 -27.55 -29.71
CA HIS A 85 0.74 -27.39 -31.15
C HIS A 85 0.08 -28.62 -31.76
N GLN A 86 0.54 -29.82 -31.41
CA GLN A 86 -0.13 -31.08 -31.81
C GLN A 86 -1.56 -31.15 -31.28
N TYR A 87 -1.77 -30.73 -30.03
CA TYR A 87 -3.10 -30.68 -29.43
C TYR A 87 -4.02 -29.68 -30.13
N ALA A 88 -3.52 -28.50 -30.48
CA ALA A 88 -4.27 -27.51 -31.25
C ALA A 88 -4.63 -28.03 -32.65
N GLY A 89 -3.72 -28.79 -33.29
CA GLY A 89 -3.99 -29.48 -34.55
C GLY A 89 -5.10 -30.52 -34.42
N TYR A 90 -5.03 -31.37 -33.40
CA TYR A 90 -6.04 -32.38 -33.10
C TYR A 90 -7.42 -31.76 -32.79
N LEU A 91 -7.47 -30.68 -32.00
CA LEU A 91 -8.71 -29.94 -31.73
C LEU A 91 -9.30 -29.26 -32.97
N LYS A 92 -8.48 -28.97 -33.98
CA LYS A 92 -8.91 -28.37 -35.24
C LYS A 92 -9.45 -29.42 -36.22
N GLU A 93 -8.89 -30.63 -36.20
CA GLU A 93 -9.39 -31.79 -36.96
C GLU A 93 -10.68 -32.37 -36.37
N VAL A 94 -10.86 -32.30 -35.05
CA VAL A 94 -12.16 -32.52 -34.41
C VAL A 94 -13.04 -31.32 -34.74
N GLU A 95 -13.61 -31.35 -35.95
CA GLU A 95 -14.58 -30.38 -36.41
C GLU A 95 -15.75 -30.38 -35.41
N PHE A 96 -15.77 -29.39 -34.52
CA PHE A 96 -16.82 -29.22 -33.54
C PHE A 96 -18.10 -28.84 -34.28
N LYS A 97 -18.84 -29.84 -34.78
CA LYS A 97 -20.20 -29.72 -35.33
C LYS A 97 -21.23 -29.17 -34.33
N ASN A 98 -20.77 -28.79 -33.14
CA ASN A 98 -21.59 -28.26 -32.06
C ASN A 98 -21.19 -26.80 -31.80
N GLU A 99 -22.06 -25.89 -32.23
CA GLU A 99 -21.91 -24.43 -32.11
C GLU A 99 -21.58 -23.97 -30.67
N GLN A 100 -22.02 -24.73 -29.67
CA GLN A 100 -21.76 -24.42 -28.26
C GLN A 100 -20.30 -24.65 -27.85
N VAL A 101 -19.57 -25.51 -28.55
CA VAL A 101 -18.15 -25.78 -28.27
C VAL A 101 -17.26 -24.75 -28.96
N ASP A 102 -17.57 -24.39 -30.21
CA ASP A 102 -16.86 -23.31 -30.90
C ASP A 102 -17.00 -21.98 -30.16
N ARG A 103 -18.22 -21.63 -29.71
CA ARG A 103 -18.44 -20.44 -28.85
C ARG A 103 -17.60 -20.45 -27.58
N ARG A 104 -17.45 -21.61 -26.93
CA ARG A 104 -16.63 -21.77 -25.72
C ARG A 104 -15.14 -21.66 -26.03
N TYR A 105 -14.69 -22.23 -27.14
CA TYR A 105 -13.32 -22.15 -27.62
C TYR A 105 -12.93 -20.71 -28.01
N GLN A 106 -13.78 -20.00 -28.74
CA GLN A 106 -13.60 -18.59 -29.07
C GLN A 106 -13.54 -17.71 -27.82
N ARG A 107 -14.40 -17.97 -26.82
CA ARG A 107 -14.34 -17.28 -25.52
C ARG A 107 -13.05 -17.57 -24.77
N PHE A 108 -12.56 -18.81 -24.82
CA PHE A 108 -11.28 -19.19 -24.22
C PHE A 108 -10.12 -18.43 -24.87
N ILE A 109 -10.03 -18.42 -26.22
CA ILE A 109 -8.99 -17.68 -26.95
C ILE A 109 -9.04 -16.19 -26.60
N LYS A 110 -10.22 -15.56 -26.67
CA LYS A 110 -10.39 -14.14 -26.32
C LYS A 110 -10.00 -13.85 -24.89
N GLY A 111 -10.37 -14.71 -23.95
CA GLY A 111 -10.02 -14.59 -22.53
C GLY A 111 -8.52 -14.76 -22.28
N ALA A 112 -7.88 -15.71 -22.96
CA ALA A 112 -6.44 -15.94 -22.88
C ALA A 112 -5.65 -14.73 -23.42
N LEU A 113 -6.07 -14.20 -24.58
CA LEU A 113 -5.45 -13.03 -25.21
C LEU A 113 -5.61 -11.77 -24.35
N ALA A 114 -6.81 -11.51 -23.84
CA ALA A 114 -7.05 -10.38 -22.94
C ALA A 114 -6.18 -10.46 -21.67
N LYS A 115 -6.05 -11.66 -21.07
CA LYS A 115 -5.16 -11.87 -19.91
C LYS A 115 -3.70 -11.65 -20.25
N ALA A 116 -3.24 -12.05 -21.44
CA ALA A 116 -1.87 -11.82 -21.87
C ALA A 116 -1.56 -10.32 -21.98
N ILE A 117 -2.45 -9.55 -22.63
CA ILE A 117 -2.30 -8.09 -22.77
C ILE A 117 -2.32 -7.40 -21.41
N SER A 118 -3.30 -7.72 -20.54
CA SER A 118 -3.35 -7.15 -19.20
C SER A 118 -2.14 -7.56 -18.35
N GLY A 119 -1.57 -8.74 -18.60
CA GLY A 119 -0.33 -9.19 -17.98
C GLY A 119 0.86 -8.32 -18.38
N THR A 120 1.04 -8.06 -19.69
CA THR A 120 2.11 -7.19 -20.19
C THR A 120 1.98 -5.75 -19.68
N GLU A 121 0.75 -5.20 -19.66
CA GLU A 121 0.49 -3.86 -19.12
C GLU A 121 0.80 -3.78 -17.61
N ALA A 122 0.46 -4.84 -16.86
CA ALA A 122 0.78 -4.92 -15.44
C ALA A 122 2.29 -4.99 -15.17
N GLU A 123 3.05 -5.68 -16.03
CA GLU A 123 4.51 -5.72 -15.94
C GLU A 123 5.13 -4.35 -16.23
N GLU A 124 4.72 -3.67 -17.30
CA GLU A 124 5.21 -2.32 -17.63
C GLU A 124 4.92 -1.30 -16.53
N THR A 125 3.70 -1.29 -16.00
CA THR A 125 3.33 -0.39 -14.90
C THR A 125 4.16 -0.66 -13.65
N LEU A 126 4.40 -1.93 -13.31
CA LEU A 126 5.23 -2.33 -12.19
C LEU A 126 6.69 -1.89 -12.36
N GLU A 127 7.25 -1.97 -13.57
CA GLU A 127 8.58 -1.43 -13.86
C GLU A 127 8.67 0.09 -13.68
N MET A 128 7.67 0.83 -14.19
CA MET A 128 7.59 2.27 -14.02
C MET A 128 7.51 2.67 -12.55
N HIS A 129 6.71 1.94 -11.76
CA HIS A 129 6.63 2.16 -10.31
C HIS A 129 7.95 1.85 -9.61
N LYS A 130 8.65 0.78 -9.98
CA LYS A 130 9.99 0.44 -9.44
C LYS A 130 11.01 1.54 -9.73
N LYS A 131 11.06 2.05 -10.97
CA LYS A 131 11.96 3.15 -11.37
C LYS A 131 11.69 4.41 -10.53
N LYS A 132 10.43 4.81 -10.42
CA LYS A 132 10.02 5.99 -9.62
C LYS A 132 10.33 5.83 -8.13
N ALA A 133 10.14 4.62 -7.58
CA ALA A 133 10.47 4.32 -6.19
C ALA A 133 11.99 4.40 -5.96
N ALA A 134 12.80 3.87 -6.89
CA ALA A 134 14.25 3.93 -6.82
C ALA A 134 14.77 5.38 -6.90
N GLU A 135 14.22 6.21 -7.80
CA GLU A 135 14.54 7.64 -7.87
C GLU A 135 14.18 8.37 -6.57
N SER A 136 12.99 8.13 -6.03
CA SER A 136 12.54 8.70 -4.76
C SER A 136 13.43 8.26 -3.60
N ALA A 137 13.93 7.03 -3.61
CA ALA A 137 14.88 6.52 -2.61
C ALA A 137 16.24 7.23 -2.71
N LYS A 138 16.77 7.47 -3.92
CA LYS A 138 18.01 8.24 -4.14
C LYS A 138 17.89 9.67 -3.61
N LEU A 139 16.77 10.35 -3.88
CA LEU A 139 16.51 11.70 -3.36
C LEU A 139 16.48 11.74 -1.82
N LYS A 140 15.88 10.72 -1.19
CA LYS A 140 15.82 10.58 0.27
C LYS A 140 17.18 10.24 0.90
N GLN A 141 18.05 9.50 0.19
CA GLN A 141 19.41 9.23 0.66
C GLN A 141 20.29 10.49 0.67
N GLY A 142 20.19 11.35 -0.35
CA GLY A 142 20.92 12.62 -0.40
C GLY A 142 20.51 13.64 0.68
N THR A 143 19.29 13.52 1.21
CA THR A 143 18.76 14.41 2.26
C THR A 143 18.95 13.89 3.68
N ARG A 144 19.53 12.69 3.87
CA ARG A 144 19.99 12.22 5.19
C ARG A 144 21.29 12.92 5.58
N ARG A 145 21.19 14.21 5.88
CA ARG A 145 22.21 14.91 6.67
C ARG A 145 22.15 14.29 8.07
N VAL A 146 23.12 13.44 8.40
CA VAL A 146 23.23 12.80 9.72
C VAL A 146 23.19 13.89 10.78
N ILE A 147 22.09 13.97 11.53
CA ILE A 147 21.82 15.07 12.49
C ILE A 147 22.72 14.96 13.74
N ALA A 148 23.41 13.83 13.96
CA ALA A 148 24.29 13.68 15.11
C ALA A 148 25.53 12.84 14.80
N LYS A 149 26.70 13.48 14.83
CA LYS A 149 27.97 12.81 15.16
C LYS A 149 28.21 13.02 16.65
N GLY A 150 27.92 12.00 17.46
CA GLY A 150 28.30 11.93 18.88
C GLY A 150 27.29 12.49 19.87
N GLY A 151 26.65 11.60 20.63
CA GLY A 151 26.00 11.93 21.91
C GLY A 151 24.46 11.89 21.92
N VAL A 152 23.91 11.44 23.06
CA VAL A 152 22.48 11.44 23.37
C VAL A 152 22.00 12.88 23.49
N LEU A 153 21.07 13.30 22.63
CA LEU A 153 20.40 14.60 22.70
C LEU A 153 19.58 14.68 23.99
N ARG A 154 20.06 15.42 25.01
CA ARG A 154 19.24 15.79 26.17
C ARG A 154 18.05 16.64 25.70
N ALA A 155 16.85 16.36 26.21
CA ALA A 155 15.60 16.97 25.75
C ALA A 155 15.64 18.51 25.68
N GLY A 156 16.28 19.19 26.64
CA GLY A 156 16.43 20.65 26.63
C GLY A 156 17.22 21.21 25.43
N TYR A 157 18.25 20.49 24.95
CA TYR A 157 19.02 20.88 23.76
C TYR A 157 18.23 20.70 22.47
N ALA A 158 17.33 19.71 22.42
CA ALA A 158 16.46 19.50 21.27
C ALA A 158 15.45 20.66 21.11
N VAL A 159 14.89 21.15 22.22
CA VAL A 159 13.97 22.30 22.22
C VAL A 159 14.68 23.57 21.73
N ALA A 160 15.87 23.87 22.26
CA ALA A 160 16.65 25.02 21.83
C ALA A 160 17.01 24.99 20.33
N HIS A 161 17.35 23.81 19.80
CA HIS A 161 17.61 23.66 18.36
C HIS A 161 16.34 23.83 17.49
N ILE A 162 15.17 23.41 17.99
CA ILE A 162 13.89 23.61 17.29
C ILE A 162 13.52 25.10 17.28
N GLU A 163 13.71 25.81 18.38
CA GLU A 163 13.46 27.24 18.49
C GLU A 163 14.40 28.04 17.58
N GLN A 164 15.69 27.72 17.59
CA GLN A 164 16.66 28.35 16.70
C GLN A 164 16.30 28.10 15.23
N ARG A 165 15.90 26.86 14.87
CA ARG A 165 15.47 26.54 13.51
C ARG A 165 14.23 27.34 13.11
N ARG A 166 13.21 27.44 13.98
CA ARG A 166 12.01 28.25 13.69
C ARG A 166 12.36 29.73 13.52
N ALA A 167 13.27 30.27 14.33
CA ALA A 167 13.71 31.65 14.19
C ALA A 167 14.41 31.90 12.84
N GLU A 168 15.29 30.99 12.42
CA GLU A 168 15.97 31.03 11.12
C GLU A 168 14.97 30.88 9.94
N GLU A 169 13.98 30.00 10.06
CA GLU A 169 12.90 29.83 9.08
C GLU A 169 12.03 31.09 8.95
N VAL A 170 11.66 31.73 10.06
CA VAL A 170 10.89 32.99 10.06
C VAL A 170 11.69 34.13 9.44
N GLU A 171 12.98 34.25 9.77
CA GLU A 171 13.83 35.32 9.22
C GLU A 171 14.08 35.13 7.72
N SER A 172 14.36 33.89 7.30
CA SER A 172 14.48 33.57 5.87
C SER A 172 13.19 33.82 5.08
N ALA A 173 12.02 33.53 5.67
CA ALA A 173 10.72 33.84 5.07
C ALA A 173 10.50 35.36 4.93
N ARG A 174 10.89 36.16 5.94
CA ARG A 174 10.84 37.64 5.87
C ARG A 174 11.74 38.19 4.78
N ILE A 175 12.97 37.69 4.68
CA ILE A 175 13.92 38.07 3.64
C ILE A 175 13.37 37.72 2.25
N HIS A 176 12.74 36.55 2.10
CA HIS A 176 12.15 36.12 0.84
C HIS A 176 10.95 36.97 0.44
N ALA A 177 10.07 37.32 1.39
CA ALA A 177 8.94 38.23 1.16
C ALA A 177 9.43 39.62 0.71
N ARG A 178 10.42 40.20 1.41
CA ARG A 178 11.04 41.48 1.04
C ARG A 178 11.71 41.44 -0.33
N ALA A 179 12.30 40.31 -0.71
CA ALA A 179 12.88 40.12 -2.03
C ALA A 179 11.81 40.03 -3.14
N GLN A 180 10.59 39.56 -2.82
CA GLN A 180 9.48 39.50 -3.77
C GLN A 180 8.84 40.88 -4.02
N GLU A 181 8.79 41.75 -3.00
CA GLU A 181 8.29 43.13 -3.12
C GLU A 181 9.19 44.01 -4.01
N LEU A 182 10.47 43.67 -4.16
CA LEU A 182 11.40 44.41 -4.99
C LEU A 182 11.17 44.14 -6.49
N PRO A 183 11.27 45.17 -7.36
CA PRO A 183 11.21 45.00 -8.81
C PRO A 183 12.35 44.11 -9.31
N ARG A 184 12.09 43.34 -10.36
CA ARG A 184 12.96 42.23 -10.84
C ARG A 184 14.43 42.64 -11.01
N ASN A 185 14.67 43.88 -11.47
CA ASN A 185 16.01 44.43 -11.72
C ASN A 185 16.80 44.73 -10.43
N LYS A 186 16.13 44.95 -9.29
CA LYS A 186 16.77 45.25 -7.99
C LYS A 186 16.98 44.01 -7.12
N ARG A 187 16.30 42.89 -7.42
CA ARG A 187 16.44 41.62 -6.67
C ARG A 187 17.86 41.07 -6.67
N GLY A 188 18.57 41.21 -7.80
CA GLY A 188 19.97 40.76 -7.91
C GLY A 188 20.93 41.52 -6.99
N VAL A 189 20.73 42.84 -6.86
CA VAL A 189 21.53 43.71 -5.98
C VAL A 189 21.26 43.37 -4.50
N PHE A 190 19.99 43.21 -4.14
CA PHE A 190 19.58 42.83 -2.79
C PHE A 190 20.18 41.49 -2.34
N LYS A 191 20.18 40.48 -3.22
CA LYS A 191 20.83 39.18 -2.95
C LYS A 191 22.34 39.32 -2.70
N ARG A 192 23.03 40.16 -3.48
CA ARG A 192 24.47 40.42 -3.29
C ARG A 192 24.75 41.11 -1.96
N GLN A 193 23.93 42.10 -1.57
CA GLN A 193 24.05 42.78 -0.28
C GLN A 193 23.87 41.83 0.89
N LEU A 194 22.85 40.97 0.86
CA LEU A 194 22.63 39.95 1.88
C LEU A 194 23.81 38.95 1.97
N ALA A 195 24.37 38.55 0.83
CA ALA A 195 25.53 37.66 0.81
C ALA A 195 26.78 38.34 1.41
N THR A 196 26.96 39.65 1.20
CA THR A 196 28.04 40.41 1.83
C THR A 196 27.84 40.50 3.35
N ILE A 197 26.63 40.83 3.81
CA ILE A 197 26.31 40.89 5.25
C ILE A 197 26.54 39.53 5.92
N ALA A 198 26.08 38.43 5.29
CA ALA A 198 26.28 37.09 5.80
C ALA A 198 27.77 36.68 5.89
N LYS A 199 28.61 37.16 4.97
CA LYS A 199 30.07 36.95 5.04
C LYS A 199 30.68 37.66 6.26
N PHE A 200 30.29 38.90 6.53
CA PHE A 200 30.78 39.63 7.71
C PHE A 200 30.33 38.97 9.02
N ASP A 201 29.06 38.60 9.14
CA ASP A 201 28.54 37.89 10.32
C ASP A 201 29.24 36.54 10.56
N SER A 202 29.64 35.85 9.48
CA SER A 202 30.41 34.60 9.59
C SER A 202 31.84 34.77 10.10
N LEU A 203 32.45 35.95 9.92
CA LEU A 203 33.80 36.26 10.39
C LEU A 203 33.81 36.64 11.88
N GLU A 204 32.70 37.19 12.38
CA GLU A 204 32.56 37.59 13.79
C GLU A 204 32.15 36.44 14.71
N ARG A 205 31.64 35.31 14.18
CA ARG A 205 31.33 34.14 15.02
C ARG A 205 32.61 33.47 15.51
N PRO A 206 32.89 33.47 16.83
CA PRO A 206 33.98 32.68 17.37
C PRO A 206 33.69 31.20 17.09
N THR A 207 34.62 30.53 16.41
CA THR A 207 34.54 29.08 16.22
C THR A 207 34.56 28.44 17.61
N LYS A 208 33.43 27.87 18.05
CA LYS A 208 33.37 27.06 19.27
C LYS A 208 34.22 25.81 19.04
N ARG A 209 35.52 25.94 19.31
CA ARG A 209 36.48 24.86 19.38
C ARG A 209 36.04 23.98 20.55
N THR A 210 35.38 22.88 20.26
CA THR A 210 34.99 21.88 21.25
C THR A 210 36.27 21.40 21.94
N LYS A 211 36.48 21.80 23.20
CA LYS A 211 37.53 21.24 24.04
C LYS A 211 37.22 19.75 24.18
N ARG A 212 38.07 18.90 23.61
CA ARG A 212 38.11 17.47 23.91
C ARG A 212 38.37 17.35 25.42
N ALA A 213 37.39 16.85 26.15
CA ALA A 213 37.59 16.40 27.51
C ALA A 213 38.21 15.00 27.42
N ASP A 214 39.54 14.94 27.50
CA ASP A 214 40.24 13.73 27.90
C ASP A 214 40.13 13.65 29.44
N SER A 215 39.31 12.75 29.95
CA SER A 215 39.48 12.14 31.29
C SER A 215 38.46 11.03 31.52
N ILE A 216 39.01 9.81 31.60
CA ILE A 216 38.64 8.62 32.38
C ILE A 216 37.22 8.07 32.20
#